data_AF-A0A0U0W6C9-F1
#
_entry.id   AF-A0A0U0W6C9-F1
#
_cell.length_a   1.000
_cell.length_b   1.000
_cell.length_c   1.000
_cell.angle_alpha   90.00
_cell.angle_beta   90.00
_cell.angle_gamma   90.00
#
_symmetry.space_group_name_H-M   'P 1'
#
loop_
_entity.id
_entity.type
_entity.pdbx_description
1 polymer ?
#
loop_
_entity_poly.entity_id
_entity_poly.type
_entity_poly.pdbx_seq_one_letter_code
_entity_poly.pdbx_strand_id
1 'polypeptide(L)'
;MRSGRRAGPALAGAYCVFAGVSEIWVGITGNWLGLLSKPLKPSFRTVLVGACYVAAGISVLSKRKTGLLLGIVFTLLEVVGRVHLVRIGTFPSTGPDVIKSVVGGGIALGIAAYLGTEWRKFAAVAA
;
A
#
# COMPACT_ATOMS: atom_id res chain seq x y z
N MET A 1 -8.52 -6.51 29.23
CA MET A 1 -8.94 -5.81 27.99
C MET A 1 -7.71 -5.35 27.19
N ARG A 2 -7.33 -6.04 26.10
CA ARG A 2 -6.15 -5.75 25.24
C ARG A 2 -6.51 -5.16 23.86
N SER A 3 -7.79 -4.88 23.60
CA SER A 3 -8.33 -4.62 22.24
C SER A 3 -7.90 -3.26 21.66
N GLY A 4 -7.87 -2.19 22.45
CA GLY A 4 -7.60 -0.83 21.95
C GLY A 4 -6.16 -0.57 21.49
N ARG A 5 -5.15 -1.26 22.04
CA ARG A 5 -3.73 -1.01 21.74
C ARG A 5 -3.24 -1.61 20.42
N ARG A 6 -4.06 -2.44 19.75
CA ARG A 6 -3.69 -3.16 18.50
C ARG A 6 -4.62 -2.86 17.32
N ALA A 7 -5.63 -2.01 17.51
CA ALA A 7 -6.58 -1.66 16.47
C ALA A 7 -5.94 -0.84 15.34
N GLY A 8 -5.03 0.10 15.66
CA GLY A 8 -4.37 0.96 14.68
C GLY A 8 -3.54 0.21 13.64
N PRO A 9 -2.55 -0.62 14.03
CA PRO A 9 -1.79 -1.45 13.09
C PRO A 9 -2.67 -2.44 12.32
N ALA A 10 -3.72 -2.97 12.95
CA ALA A 10 -4.66 -3.86 12.28
C ALA A 10 -5.48 -3.13 11.20
N LEU A 11 -5.95 -1.91 11.47
CA LEU A 11 -6.63 -1.05 10.49
C LEU A 11 -5.69 -0.66 9.34
N ALA A 12 -4.45 -0.30 9.65
CA ALA A 12 -3.44 -0.02 8.62
C ALA A 12 -3.18 -1.25 7.74
N GLY A 13 -3.04 -2.44 8.34
CA GLY A 13 -2.89 -3.69 7.61
C GLY A 13 -4.09 -4.02 6.73
N ALA A 14 -5.32 -3.85 7.25
CA ALA A 14 -6.55 -4.04 6.48
C ALA A 14 -6.66 -3.06 5.31
N TYR A 15 -6.29 -1.79 5.51
CA TYR A 15 -6.24 -0.79 4.45
C TYR A 15 -5.22 -1.19 3.37
N CYS A 16 -4.03 -1.65 3.73
CA CYS A 16 -3.03 -2.11 2.77
C CYS A 16 -3.54 -3.29 1.92
N VAL A 17 -4.27 -4.24 2.52
CA VAL A 17 -4.90 -5.32 1.75
C VAL A 17 -5.94 -4.77 0.79
N PHE A 18 -6.85 -3.91 1.27
CA PHE A 18 -7.90 -3.33 0.42
C PHE A 18 -7.33 -2.53 -0.76
N ALA A 19 -6.40 -1.62 -0.48
CA ALA A 19 -5.73 -0.82 -1.48
C ALA A 19 -4.91 -1.69 -2.45
N GLY A 20 -4.22 -2.72 -1.97
CA GLY A 20 -3.45 -3.63 -2.82
C GLY A 20 -4.33 -4.43 -3.78
N VAL A 21 -5.46 -4.94 -3.31
CA VAL A 21 -6.46 -5.64 -4.16
C VAL A 21 -7.02 -4.69 -5.20
N SER A 22 -7.32 -3.45 -4.82
CA SER A 22 -7.81 -2.44 -5.78
C SER A 22 -6.78 -2.09 -6.85
N GLU A 23 -5.49 -2.03 -6.49
CA GLU A 23 -4.40 -1.76 -7.42
C GLU A 23 -4.17 -2.93 -8.38
N ILE A 24 -4.29 -4.18 -7.88
CA ILE A 24 -4.29 -5.39 -8.72
C ILE A 24 -5.42 -5.33 -9.73
N TRP A 25 -6.64 -5.00 -9.28
CA TRP A 25 -7.81 -4.90 -10.16
C TRP A 25 -7.58 -3.91 -11.29
N VAL A 26 -7.00 -2.75 -10.98
CA VAL A 26 -6.67 -1.70 -11.96
C VAL A 26 -5.55 -2.14 -12.89
N GLY A 27 -4.55 -2.86 -12.38
CA GLY A 27 -3.49 -3.43 -13.21
C GLY A 27 -3.99 -4.45 -14.23
N ILE A 28 -5.02 -5.22 -13.89
CA ILE A 28 -5.67 -6.21 -14.77
C ILE A 28 -6.61 -5.54 -15.76
N THR A 29 -7.49 -4.65 -15.28
CA THR A 29 -8.60 -4.11 -16.08
C THR A 29 -8.26 -2.79 -16.77
N GLY A 30 -7.17 -2.15 -16.37
CA GLY A 30 -6.86 -0.79 -16.81
C GLY A 30 -7.84 0.26 -16.26
N ASN A 31 -8.79 -0.12 -15.40
CA ASN A 31 -9.86 0.77 -14.96
C ASN A 31 -10.17 0.57 -13.47
N TRP A 32 -10.44 1.66 -12.77
CA TRP A 32 -10.90 1.63 -11.37
C TRP A 32 -12.41 1.34 -11.35
N LEU A 33 -12.85 0.13 -11.71
CA LEU A 33 -14.27 -0.26 -11.72
C LEU A 33 -15.19 0.73 -12.48
N GLY A 34 -14.68 1.46 -13.48
CA GLY A 34 -15.43 2.49 -14.22
C GLY A 34 -15.16 3.94 -13.80
N LEU A 35 -14.40 4.19 -12.73
CA LEU A 35 -14.11 5.54 -12.22
C LEU A 35 -13.01 6.30 -12.98
N LEU A 36 -12.27 5.63 -13.87
CA LEU A 36 -11.31 6.31 -14.74
C LEU A 36 -11.97 6.62 -16.08
N SER A 37 -12.04 7.91 -16.43
CA SER A 37 -12.56 8.38 -17.72
C SER A 37 -11.71 7.95 -18.92
N LYS A 38 -10.47 7.51 -18.68
CA LYS A 38 -9.60 6.88 -19.68
C LYS A 38 -9.02 5.59 -19.10
N PRO A 39 -9.24 4.42 -19.73
CA PRO A 39 -8.63 3.18 -19.29
C PRO A 39 -7.09 3.29 -19.41
N LEU A 40 -6.40 3.08 -18.30
CA LEU A 40 -4.95 2.90 -18.25
C LEU A 40 -4.57 1.63 -18.99
N LYS A 41 -3.40 1.60 -19.61
CA LYS A 41 -2.92 0.40 -20.28
C LYS A 41 -2.69 -0.69 -19.22
N PRO A 42 -3.33 -1.87 -19.32
CA PRO A 42 -3.12 -2.96 -18.38
C PRO A 42 -1.63 -3.27 -18.28
N SER A 43 -1.12 -3.33 -17.06
CA SER A 43 0.32 -3.49 -16.82
C SER A 43 0.54 -4.49 -15.70
N PHE A 44 1.26 -5.55 -16.03
CA PHE A 44 1.69 -6.57 -15.07
C PHE A 44 2.50 -5.96 -13.91
N ARG A 45 3.18 -4.83 -14.17
CA ARG A 45 3.92 -4.10 -13.14
C ARG A 45 3.00 -3.49 -12.09
N THR A 46 1.83 -2.98 -12.47
CA THR A 46 0.83 -2.44 -11.55
C THR A 46 0.23 -3.56 -10.67
N VAL A 47 0.01 -4.74 -11.26
CA VAL A 47 -0.41 -5.93 -10.50
C VAL A 47 0.63 -6.32 -9.46
N LEU A 48 1.91 -6.30 -9.82
CA LEU A 48 3.00 -6.63 -8.91
C LEU A 48 3.11 -5.63 -7.74
N VAL A 49 2.90 -4.35 -8.01
CA VAL A 49 2.87 -3.28 -6.98
C VAL A 49 1.71 -3.52 -6.01
N GLY A 50 0.51 -3.79 -6.53
CA GLY A 50 -0.65 -4.13 -5.68
C GLY A 50 -0.43 -5.39 -4.85
N ALA A 51 0.21 -6.42 -5.41
CA ALA A 51 0.56 -7.64 -4.69
C ALA A 51 1.55 -7.37 -3.54
N CYS A 52 2.52 -6.48 -3.73
CA CYS A 52 3.41 -6.04 -2.65
C CYS A 52 2.63 -5.36 -1.52
N TYR A 53 1.63 -4.54 -1.85
CA TYR A 53 0.80 -3.86 -0.86
C TYR A 53 -0.10 -4.83 -0.07
N VAL A 54 -0.66 -5.85 -0.74
CA VAL A 54 -1.38 -6.95 -0.05
C VAL A 54 -0.44 -7.72 0.87
N ALA A 55 0.76 -8.06 0.41
CA ALA A 55 1.78 -8.72 1.23
C ALA A 55 2.19 -7.86 2.43
N ALA A 56 2.27 -6.54 2.27
CA ALA A 56 2.50 -5.59 3.36
C ALA A 56 1.39 -5.71 4.41
N GLY A 57 0.13 -5.64 3.98
CA GLY A 57 -1.03 -5.72 4.87
C GLY A 57 -1.11 -7.04 5.64
N ILE A 58 -0.92 -8.17 4.97
CA ILE A 58 -0.88 -9.49 5.61
C ILE A 58 0.28 -9.60 6.61
N SER A 59 1.45 -9.05 6.26
CA SER A 59 2.62 -9.05 7.14
C SER A 59 2.37 -8.25 8.42
N VAL A 60 1.75 -7.07 8.31
CA VAL A 60 1.36 -6.25 9.47
C VAL A 60 0.33 -6.99 10.34
N LEU A 61 -0.63 -7.69 9.72
CA LEU A 61 -1.66 -8.47 10.42
C LEU A 61 -1.11 -9.72 11.12
N SER A 62 0.08 -10.21 10.77
CA SER A 62 0.73 -11.37 11.38
C SER A 62 1.11 -11.15 12.87
N LYS A 63 1.05 -9.90 13.36
CA LYS A 63 1.36 -9.49 14.75
C LYS A 63 2.78 -9.86 15.22
N ARG A 64 3.67 -10.23 14.31
CA ARG A 64 5.09 -10.51 14.58
C ARG A 64 5.91 -9.25 14.34
N LYS A 65 7.00 -9.07 15.09
CA LYS A 65 7.95 -7.97 14.89
C LYS A 65 8.52 -7.96 13.47
N THR A 66 8.81 -9.14 12.93
CA THR A 66 9.22 -9.34 11.54
C THR A 66 8.12 -8.94 10.55
N GLY A 67 6.85 -9.18 10.90
CA GLY A 67 5.70 -8.80 10.07
C GLY A 67 5.53 -7.29 9.95
N LEU A 68 5.79 -6.54 11.02
CA LEU A 68 5.81 -5.07 10.98
C LEU A 68 6.94 -4.54 10.08
N LEU A 69 8.14 -5.12 10.20
CA LEU A 69 9.31 -4.76 9.40
C LEU A 69 9.06 -5.02 7.91
N LEU A 70 8.55 -6.21 7.58
CA LEU A 70 8.15 -6.58 6.23
C LEU A 70 7.05 -5.66 5.70
N GLY A 71 6.05 -5.31 6.53
CA GLY A 71 5.02 -4.34 6.20
C GLY A 71 5.59 -3.01 5.73
N ILE A 72 6.50 -2.42 6.51
CA ILE A 72 7.16 -1.15 6.17
C ILE A 72 7.94 -1.29 4.86
N VAL A 73 8.73 -2.36 4.71
CA VAL A 73 9.54 -2.59 3.49
C VAL A 73 8.66 -2.71 2.25
N PHE A 74 7.59 -3.51 2.31
CA PHE A 74 6.69 -3.69 1.18
C PHE A 74 5.89 -2.42 0.85
N THR A 75 5.47 -1.64 1.85
CA THR A 75 4.84 -0.33 1.64
C THR A 75 5.81 0.65 0.98
N LEU A 76 7.09 0.70 1.39
CA LEU A 76 8.08 1.54 0.72
C LEU A 76 8.36 1.08 -0.72
N LEU A 77 8.39 -0.23 -0.96
CA LEU A 77 8.58 -0.80 -2.29
C LEU A 77 7.43 -0.43 -3.22
N GLU A 78 6.20 -0.37 -2.71
CA GLU A 78 5.03 0.11 -3.46
C GLU A 78 5.17 1.59 -3.85
N VAL A 79 5.58 2.47 -2.93
CA VAL A 79 5.84 3.89 -3.24
C VAL A 79 6.89 4.02 -4.35
N VAL A 80 7.98 3.26 -4.27
CA VAL A 80 9.01 3.23 -5.31
C VAL A 80 8.45 2.70 -6.63
N GLY A 81 7.62 1.65 -6.58
CA GLY A 81 6.92 1.09 -7.73
C GLY A 81 6.04 2.12 -8.44
N ARG A 82 5.27 2.91 -7.68
CA ARG A 82 4.46 4.01 -8.22
C ARG A 82 5.31 5.10 -8.88
N VAL A 83 6.41 5.53 -8.24
CA VAL A 83 7.35 6.50 -8.84
C VAL A 83 7.95 5.95 -10.14
N HIS A 84 8.28 4.66 -10.18
CA HIS A 84 8.79 4.01 -11.38
C HIS A 84 7.74 3.95 -12.50
N LEU A 85 6.48 3.63 -12.18
CA LEU A 85 5.36 3.60 -13.14
C LEU A 85 5.07 4.99 -13.74
N VAL A 86 5.18 6.05 -12.94
CA VAL A 86 5.09 7.45 -13.40
C VAL A 86 6.24 7.77 -14.37
N ARG A 87 7.48 7.39 -14.04
CA ARG A 87 8.65 7.65 -14.90
C ARG A 87 8.58 6.97 -16.26
N ILE A 88 8.06 5.74 -16.33
CA ILE A 88 7.98 4.99 -17.59
C ILE A 88 6.72 5.34 -18.41
N GLY A 89 5.92 6.33 -17.98
CA GLY A 89 4.75 6.83 -18.71
C GLY A 89 3.56 5.86 -18.75
N THR A 90 3.53 4.86 -17.87
CA THR A 90 2.36 3.96 -17.73
C THR A 90 1.31 4.52 -16.77
N PHE A 91 1.71 5.41 -15.87
CA PHE A 91 0.81 6.23 -15.06
C PHE A 91 0.64 7.62 -15.69
N PRO A 92 -0.54 8.26 -15.54
CA PRO A 92 -0.79 9.56 -16.11
C PRO A 92 0.10 10.60 -15.42
N SER A 93 0.85 11.38 -16.20
CA SER A 93 1.75 12.44 -15.73
C SER A 93 1.09 13.83 -15.66
N THR A 94 -0.16 13.93 -16.12
CA THR A 94 -0.97 15.16 -16.15
C THR A 94 -2.43 14.84 -15.92
N GLY A 95 -3.16 15.73 -15.25
CA GLY A 95 -4.60 15.62 -15.00
C GLY A 95 -4.98 15.08 -13.60
N PRO A 96 -6.29 14.93 -13.32
CA PRO A 96 -6.81 14.53 -12.00
C PRO A 96 -6.35 13.14 -11.53
N ASP A 97 -5.88 12.29 -12.44
CA ASP A 97 -5.39 10.96 -12.11
C ASP A 97 -3.98 10.95 -11.48
N VAL A 98 -3.17 12.01 -11.71
CA VAL A 98 -1.92 12.26 -10.97
C VAL A 98 -2.24 12.50 -9.50
N ILE A 99 -3.27 13.31 -9.22
CA ILE A 99 -3.66 13.68 -7.86
C ILE A 99 -4.05 12.41 -7.08
N LYS A 100 -4.79 11.48 -7.71
CA LYS A 100 -5.13 10.19 -7.09
C LYS A 100 -3.87 9.36 -6.76
N SER A 101 -2.89 9.34 -7.65
CA SER A 101 -1.63 8.62 -7.43
C SER A 101 -0.79 9.26 -6.31
N VAL A 102 -0.69 10.59 -6.29
CA VAL A 102 0.03 11.34 -5.24
C VAL A 102 -0.65 11.19 -3.87
N VAL A 103 -1.98 11.28 -3.82
CA VAL A 103 -2.74 11.06 -2.57
C VAL A 103 -2.56 9.62 -2.09
N GLY A 104 -2.65 8.64 -2.97
CA GLY A 104 -2.41 7.23 -2.64
C GLY A 104 -0.99 7.00 -2.09
N GLY A 105 0.03 7.55 -2.74
CA GLY A 105 1.42 7.43 -2.30
C GLY A 105 1.68 8.17 -0.98
N GLY A 106 1.04 9.32 -0.78
CA GLY A 106 1.07 10.06 0.48
C GLY A 106 0.45 9.27 1.64
N ILE A 107 -0.67 8.59 1.41
CA ILE A 107 -1.28 7.71 2.41
C ILE A 107 -0.35 6.52 2.73
N ALA A 108 0.27 5.91 1.71
CA ALA A 108 1.23 4.82 1.91
C ALA A 108 2.43 5.25 2.76
N LEU A 109 3.01 6.43 2.48
CA LEU A 109 4.07 7.03 3.29
C LEU A 109 3.61 7.31 4.72
N GLY A 110 2.39 7.85 4.89
CA GLY A 110 1.80 8.08 6.20
C GLY A 110 1.64 6.78 7.01
N ILE A 111 1.22 5.70 6.36
CA ILE A 111 1.12 4.37 6.98
C ILE A 111 2.50 3.84 7.35
N ALA A 112 3.49 3.94 6.47
CA ALA A 112 4.86 3.51 6.78
C ALA A 112 5.44 4.27 7.98
N ALA A 113 5.25 5.60 8.03
CA ALA A 113 5.66 6.42 9.15
C ALA A 113 4.93 6.03 10.45
N TYR A 114 3.61 5.84 10.38
CA TYR A 114 2.79 5.40 11.51
C TYR A 114 3.27 4.04 12.07
N LEU A 115 3.44 3.04 11.20
CA LEU A 115 3.96 1.73 11.58
C LEU A 115 5.37 1.83 12.18
N GLY A 116 6.20 2.75 11.69
CA GLY A 116 7.50 3.10 12.27
C GLY A 116 7.40 3.65 13.69
N THR A 117 6.41 4.50 14.00
CA THR A 117 6.19 4.99 15.37
C THR A 117 5.68 3.90 16.31
N GLU A 118 4.93 2.92 15.79
CA GLU A 118 4.45 1.75 16.54
C GLU A 118 5.54 0.68 16.76
N TRP A 119 6.72 0.84 16.14
CA TRP A 119 7.85 -0.08 16.24
C TRP A 119 8.25 -0.42 17.68
N ARG A 120 8.33 0.60 18.54
CA ARG A 120 8.69 0.42 19.96
C ARG A 120 7.65 -0.40 20.73
N LYS A 121 6.37 -0.31 20.35
CA LYS A 121 5.27 -1.03 21.00
C LYS A 121 5.26 -2.51 20.61
N PHE A 122 5.67 -2.83 19.38
CA PHE A 122 5.90 -4.22 18.97
C PHE A 122 7.20 -4.80 19.52
N ALA A 123 8.24 -3.98 19.69
CA ALA A 123 9.49 -4.40 20.33
C ALA A 123 9.29 -4.79 21.80
N ALA A 124 8.43 -4.07 22.53
CA ALA A 124 8.12 -4.36 23.94
C ALA A 124 7.21 -5.59 24.18
N VAL A 125 6.61 -6.16 23.13
CA VAL A 125 5.76 -7.37 23.21
C VAL A 125 6.56 -8.63 22.88
N ALA A 126 7.76 -8.49 22.32
CA ALA A 126 8.65 -9.58 21.93
C ALA A 126 9.81 -9.82 22.91
N ALA A 127 9.84 -9.07 24.01
CA ALA A 127 10.72 -9.26 25.17
C ALA A 127 9.88 -9.81 26.33
#